data_AF-A0A2D6MJZ1-F1
#
_entry.id   AF-A0A2D6MJZ1-F1
#
_cell.length_a   1.000
_cell.length_b   1.000
_cell.length_c   1.000
_cell.angle_alpha   90.00
_cell.angle_beta   90.00
_cell.angle_gamma   90.00
#
_symmetry.space_group_name_H-M   'P 1'
#
loop_
_entity.id
_entity.type
_entity.pdbx_description
1 polymer ?
#
loop_
_entity_poly.entity_id
_entity_poly.type
_entity_poly.pdbx_seq_one_letter_code
_entity_poly.pdbx_strand_id
1 'polypeptide(L)'
;MSIPFIKRFKRAIIGFFSVVTSETNIRFMSVVGVIVLAVAWWFKVSRIELIVLLVIVFSVLILEGINTILERVIDLVEPRYKEVVREIKDGLAGLVLLASIGAAVVGIIIFWPYIIERF
;
A
#
# COMPACT_ATOMS: atom_id res chain seq x y z
N MET A 1 -6.95 -0.21 -32.98
CA MET A 1 -8.22 0.23 -32.36
C MET A 1 -7.92 0.92 -31.03
N SER A 2 -7.95 2.24 -30.96
CA SER A 2 -7.64 2.99 -29.73
C SER A 2 -8.78 2.82 -28.73
N ILE A 3 -8.52 2.14 -27.61
CA ILE A 3 -9.50 2.00 -26.53
C ILE A 3 -9.82 3.40 -25.99
N PRO A 4 -11.10 3.81 -25.92
CA PRO A 4 -11.51 5.11 -25.38
C PRO A 4 -10.94 5.33 -23.97
N PHE A 5 -10.51 6.56 -23.66
CA PHE A 5 -9.89 6.92 -22.38
C PHE A 5 -10.69 6.43 -21.16
N ILE A 6 -12.02 6.62 -21.18
CA ILE A 6 -12.95 6.16 -20.14
C ILE A 6 -12.92 4.62 -19.98
N LYS A 7 -12.79 3.87 -21.07
CA LYS A 7 -12.66 2.40 -21.03
C LYS A 7 -11.29 1.96 -20.49
N ARG A 8 -10.23 2.75 -20.65
CA ARG A 8 -8.91 2.49 -20.03
C ARG A 8 -8.96 2.75 -18.52
N PHE A 9 -9.56 3.86 -18.11
CA PHE A 9 -9.72 4.22 -16.70
C PHE A 9 -10.57 3.20 -15.94
N LYS A 10 -11.71 2.78 -16.52
CA LYS A 10 -12.56 1.74 -15.95
C LYS A 10 -11.82 0.40 -15.80
N ARG A 11 -10.99 0.02 -16.79
CA ARG A 11 -10.15 -1.19 -16.69
C ARG A 11 -9.09 -1.08 -15.61
N ALA A 12 -8.43 0.06 -15.47
CA ALA A 12 -7.45 0.29 -14.42
C ALA A 12 -8.10 0.19 -13.02
N ILE A 13 -9.28 0.77 -12.85
CA ILE A 13 -10.06 0.67 -11.60
C ILE A 13 -10.46 -0.78 -11.32
N ILE A 14 -11.01 -1.50 -12.31
CA ILE A 14 -11.38 -2.92 -12.14
C ILE A 14 -10.15 -3.78 -11.82
N GLY A 15 -9.02 -3.53 -12.48
CA GLY A 15 -7.75 -4.20 -12.22
C GLY A 15 -7.25 -3.94 -10.80
N PHE A 16 -7.28 -2.69 -10.35
CA PHE A 16 -6.93 -2.32 -8.97
C PHE A 16 -7.83 -3.02 -7.95
N PHE A 17 -9.16 -2.95 -8.12
CA PHE A 17 -10.09 -3.63 -7.20
C PHE A 17 -9.93 -5.16 -7.22
N SER A 18 -9.62 -5.76 -8.36
CA SER A 18 -9.36 -7.20 -8.47
C SER A 18 -8.11 -7.62 -7.69
N VAL A 19 -7.03 -6.83 -7.75
CA VAL A 19 -5.81 -7.09 -6.96
C VAL A 19 -6.10 -6.85 -5.48
N VAL A 20 -6.79 -5.75 -5.15
CA VAL A 20 -7.09 -5.36 -3.77
C VAL A 20 -7.96 -6.37 -3.03
N THR A 21 -8.87 -7.04 -3.76
CA THR A 21 -9.78 -8.03 -3.18
C THR A 21 -9.19 -9.44 -3.17
N SER A 22 -8.22 -9.74 -4.03
CA SER A 22 -7.59 -11.07 -4.14
C SER A 22 -6.57 -11.33 -3.04
N GLU A 23 -5.80 -10.33 -2.63
CA GLU A 23 -4.69 -10.52 -1.69
C GLU A 23 -5.04 -10.09 -0.27
N THR A 24 -4.70 -10.93 0.71
CA THR A 24 -4.98 -10.67 2.13
C THR A 24 -4.21 -9.44 2.64
N ASN A 25 -2.93 -9.31 2.25
CA ASN A 25 -2.06 -8.24 2.72
C ASN A 25 -2.51 -6.87 2.22
N ILE A 26 -2.81 -6.74 0.92
CA ILE A 26 -3.26 -5.46 0.36
C ILE A 26 -4.63 -5.04 0.92
N ARG A 27 -5.51 -6.00 1.24
CA ARG A 27 -6.79 -5.74 1.90
C ARG A 27 -6.56 -5.21 3.31
N PHE A 28 -5.67 -5.86 4.07
CA PHE A 28 -5.29 -5.42 5.40
C PHE A 28 -4.73 -4.00 5.38
N MET A 29 -3.74 -3.73 4.52
CA MET A 29 -3.14 -2.40 4.39
C MET A 29 -4.15 -1.34 3.93
N SER A 30 -5.12 -1.70 3.08
CA SER A 30 -6.19 -0.80 2.67
C SER A 30 -7.09 -0.41 3.84
N VAL A 31 -7.47 -1.38 4.69
CA VAL A 31 -8.24 -1.13 5.91
C VAL A 31 -7.46 -0.24 6.88
N VAL A 32 -6.18 -0.53 7.10
CA VAL A 32 -5.31 0.31 7.96
C VAL A 32 -5.21 1.73 7.40
N GLY A 33 -5.02 1.90 6.09
CA GLY A 33 -4.98 3.21 5.43
C GLY A 33 -6.26 4.01 5.62
N VAL A 34 -7.43 3.38 5.50
CA VAL A 34 -8.73 4.03 5.77
C VAL A 34 -8.84 4.47 7.22
N ILE A 35 -8.40 3.64 8.17
CA ILE A 35 -8.39 3.99 9.60
C ILE A 35 -7.49 5.21 9.85
N VAL A 36 -6.27 5.21 9.29
CA VAL A 36 -5.33 6.35 9.42
C VAL A 36 -5.95 7.64 8.92
N LEU A 37 -6.62 7.62 7.77
CA LEU A 37 -7.28 8.82 7.21
C LEU A 37 -8.51 9.25 8.02
N ALA A 38 -9.28 8.30 8.56
CA ALA A 38 -10.40 8.61 9.45
C ALA A 38 -9.92 9.27 10.75
N VAL A 39 -8.82 8.78 11.32
CA VAL A 39 -8.17 9.36 12.51
C VAL A 39 -7.62 10.76 12.20
N ALA A 40 -7.00 10.96 11.04
CA ALA A 40 -6.55 12.27 10.56
C ALA A 40 -7.69 13.28 10.47
N TRP A 41 -8.82 12.85 9.93
CA TRP A 41 -10.01 13.69 9.86
C TRP A 41 -10.58 14.01 11.24
N TRP A 42 -10.60 13.04 12.16
CA TRP A 42 -11.05 13.23 13.55
C TRP A 42 -10.20 14.24 14.32
N PHE A 43 -8.88 14.15 14.21
CA PHE A 43 -7.94 15.08 14.85
C PHE A 43 -7.84 16.44 14.15
N LYS A 44 -8.47 16.60 12.97
CA LYS A 44 -8.42 17.82 12.15
C LYS A 44 -6.98 18.27 11.87
N VAL A 45 -6.14 17.30 11.48
CA VAL A 45 -4.74 17.57 11.14
C VAL A 45 -4.65 18.62 10.03
N SER A 46 -3.51 19.31 9.95
CA SER A 46 -3.28 20.33 8.93
C SER A 46 -3.34 19.75 7.52
N ARG A 47 -3.56 20.62 6.52
CA ARG A 47 -3.61 20.21 5.11
C ARG A 47 -2.32 19.52 4.65
N ILE A 48 -1.16 19.99 5.15
CA ILE A 48 0.14 19.41 4.80
C ILE A 48 0.29 18.02 5.40
N GLU A 49 -0.08 17.84 6.67
CA GLU A 49 -0.04 16.52 7.32
C GLU A 49 -0.99 15.52 6.63
N LEU A 50 -2.19 15.96 6.25
CA LEU A 50 -3.12 15.11 5.50
C LEU A 50 -2.54 14.69 4.14
N ILE A 51 -1.88 15.60 3.41
CA ILE A 51 -1.20 15.28 2.15
C ILE A 51 -0.09 14.25 2.39
N VAL A 52 0.72 14.44 3.43
CA VAL A 52 1.78 13.48 3.79
C VAL A 52 1.18 12.11 4.12
N LEU A 53 0.13 12.05 4.95
CA LEU A 53 -0.57 10.80 5.28
C LEU A 53 -1.12 10.10 4.05
N LEU A 54 -1.74 10.84 3.11
CA LEU A 54 -2.19 10.28 1.85
C LEU A 54 -1.02 9.68 1.06
N VAL A 55 0.07 10.43 0.89
CA VAL A 55 1.23 9.97 0.11
C VAL A 55 1.82 8.69 0.71
N ILE A 56 2.02 8.62 2.04
CA ILE A 56 2.60 7.41 2.66
C ILE A 56 1.66 6.20 2.56
N VAL A 57 0.35 6.39 2.76
CA VAL A 57 -0.63 5.29 2.68
C VAL A 57 -0.69 4.74 1.26
N PHE A 58 -0.78 5.62 0.26
CA PHE A 58 -0.78 5.20 -1.13
C PHE A 58 0.55 4.57 -1.54
N SER A 59 1.69 5.06 -1.04
CA SER A 59 3.00 4.47 -1.32
C SER A 59 3.10 3.03 -0.82
N VAL A 60 2.61 2.74 0.39
CA VAL A 60 2.55 1.38 0.94
C VAL A 60 1.66 0.48 0.08
N LEU A 61 0.46 0.94 -0.29
CA LEU A 61 -0.45 0.17 -1.15
C LEU A 61 0.11 -0.10 -2.55
N ILE A 62 0.81 0.88 -3.13
CA ILE A 62 1.48 0.71 -4.43
C ILE A 62 2.58 -0.34 -4.30
N LEU A 63 3.40 -0.28 -3.25
CA LEU A 63 4.49 -1.23 -3.05
C LEU A 63 3.97 -2.65 -2.80
N GLU A 64 2.89 -2.79 -2.04
CA GLU A 64 2.20 -4.07 -1.86
C GLU A 64 1.65 -4.61 -3.19
N GLY A 65 1.05 -3.74 -4.01
CA GLY A 65 0.59 -4.13 -5.35
C GLY A 65 1.73 -4.56 -6.27
N ILE A 66 2.88 -3.89 -6.20
CA ILE A 66 4.10 -4.29 -6.93
C ILE A 66 4.60 -5.64 -6.42
N ASN A 67 4.64 -5.85 -5.10
CA ASN A 67 5.02 -7.13 -4.50
C ASN A 67 4.18 -8.28 -5.07
N THR A 68 2.85 -8.18 -5.01
CA THR A 68 1.94 -9.20 -5.55
C THR A 68 2.15 -9.45 -7.04
N ILE A 69 2.33 -8.41 -7.85
CA ILE A 69 2.54 -8.57 -9.29
C ILE A 69 3.85 -9.31 -9.54
N LEU A 70 4.93 -8.95 -8.84
CA LEU A 70 6.23 -9.59 -9.00
C LEU A 70 6.22 -11.02 -8.48
N GLU A 71 5.60 -11.32 -7.34
CA GLU A 71 5.39 -12.68 -6.84
C GLU A 71 4.75 -13.55 -7.92
N ARG A 72 3.64 -13.10 -8.52
CA ARG A 72 2.95 -13.83 -9.61
C ARG A 72 3.81 -14.05 -10.84
N VAL A 73 4.68 -13.09 -11.19
CA VAL A 73 5.60 -13.23 -12.33
C VAL A 73 6.70 -14.26 -12.01
N ILE A 74 7.22 -14.25 -10.80
CA ILE A 74 8.31 -15.13 -10.37
C ILE A 74 7.80 -16.57 -10.14
N ASP A 75 6.55 -16.74 -9.71
CA ASP A 75 5.89 -18.05 -9.59
C ASP A 75 5.95 -18.87 -10.89
N LEU A 76 5.97 -18.20 -12.05
CA LEU A 76 6.09 -18.84 -13.36
C LEU A 76 7.42 -19.59 -13.56
N VAL A 77 8.47 -19.20 -12.84
CA VAL A 77 9.82 -19.79 -12.94
C VAL A 77 10.22 -20.61 -11.71
N GLU A 78 9.40 -20.61 -10.65
CA GLU A 78 9.65 -21.30 -9.37
C GLU A 78 10.02 -22.78 -9.50
N PRO A 79 9.37 -23.59 -10.36
CA PRO A 79 9.70 -25.02 -10.45
C PRO A 79 11.15 -25.30 -10.84
N ARG A 80 11.83 -24.34 -11.49
CA ARG A 80 13.22 -24.46 -11.95
C ARG A 80 14.24 -23.78 -11.03
N TYR A 81 13.81 -22.82 -10.22
CA TYR A 81 14.70 -21.93 -9.44
C TYR A 81 14.22 -21.73 -7.99
N LYS A 82 13.84 -22.80 -7.30
CA LYS A 82 13.16 -22.73 -6.00
C LYS A 82 13.85 -21.85 -4.95
N GLU A 83 15.17 -21.97 -4.78
CA GLU A 83 15.92 -21.18 -3.79
C GLU A 83 15.98 -19.69 -4.16
N VAL A 84 16.30 -19.37 -5.41
CA VAL A 84 16.36 -17.99 -5.92
C VAL A 84 15.00 -17.32 -5.85
N VAL A 85 13.93 -18.04 -6.20
CA VAL A 85 12.56 -17.52 -6.07
C VAL A 85 12.23 -17.18 -4.62
N ARG A 86 12.61 -18.04 -3.66
CA ARG A 86 12.41 -17.74 -2.25
C ARG A 86 13.13 -16.47 -1.82
N GLU A 87 14.41 -16.32 -2.19
CA GLU A 87 15.19 -15.13 -1.86
C GLU A 87 14.58 -13.84 -2.42
N ILE A 88 14.07 -13.87 -3.66
CA ILE A 88 13.43 -12.71 -4.26
C ILE A 88 12.11 -12.38 -3.53
N LYS A 89 11.28 -13.39 -3.26
CA LYS A 89 10.02 -13.22 -2.51
C LYS A 89 10.26 -12.62 -1.12
N ASP A 90 11.24 -13.15 -0.40
CA ASP A 90 11.64 -12.64 0.92
C ASP A 90 12.12 -11.19 0.83
N GLY A 91 12.89 -10.86 -0.21
CA GLY A 91 13.34 -9.49 -0.48
C GLY A 91 12.20 -8.52 -0.77
N LEU A 92 11.23 -8.92 -1.59
CA LEU A 92 10.06 -8.08 -1.90
C LEU A 92 9.19 -7.83 -0.67
N ALA A 93 8.93 -8.87 0.13
CA ALA A 93 8.23 -8.75 1.41
C ALA A 93 8.99 -7.83 2.39
N GLY A 94 10.32 -7.90 2.41
CA GLY A 94 11.17 -7.02 3.20
C GLY A 94 11.04 -5.53 2.82
N LEU A 95 10.92 -5.22 1.54
CA LEU A 95 10.73 -3.84 1.07
C LEU A 95 9.37 -3.27 1.49
N VAL A 96 8.32 -4.07 1.37
CA VAL A 96 6.97 -3.72 1.86
C VAL A 96 6.99 -3.44 3.36
N LEU A 97 7.65 -4.30 4.14
CA LEU A 97 7.79 -4.14 5.58
C LEU A 97 8.50 -2.82 5.93
N LEU A 98 9.60 -2.52 5.24
CA LEU A 98 10.35 -1.28 5.44
C LEU A 98 9.48 -0.05 5.16
N ALA A 99 8.71 -0.05 4.07
CA ALA A 99 7.80 1.04 3.75
C ALA A 99 6.68 1.18 4.81
N SER A 100 6.15 0.06 5.30
CA SER A 100 5.12 0.04 6.35
C SER A 100 5.63 0.60 7.67
N ILE A 101 6.87 0.27 8.05
CA ILE A 101 7.53 0.84 9.23
C ILE A 101 7.72 2.35 9.05
N GLY A 102 8.21 2.79 7.89
CA GLY A 102 8.37 4.22 7.58
C GLY A 102 7.03 4.97 7.68
N ALA A 103 5.97 4.40 7.13
CA ALA A 103 4.62 4.97 7.22
C ALA A 103 4.13 5.05 8.68
N ALA A 104 4.38 4.02 9.50
CA ALA A 104 4.03 4.03 10.91
C ALA A 104 4.78 5.12 11.68
N VAL A 105 6.08 5.30 11.44
CA VAL A 105 6.89 6.35 12.06
C VAL A 105 6.36 7.74 11.69
N VAL A 106 6.08 7.99 10.40
CA VAL A 106 5.50 9.27 9.96
C VAL A 106 4.13 9.50 10.59
N GLY A 107 3.28 8.46 10.65
CA GLY A 107 1.99 8.53 11.32
C GLY A 107 2.11 8.90 12.79
N ILE A 108 3.05 8.29 13.52
CA ILE A 108 3.33 8.63 14.92
C ILE A 108 3.76 10.08 15.04
N ILE A 109 4.72 10.55 14.22
CA ILE A 109 5.21 11.94 14.26
C ILE A 109 4.06 12.93 14.07
N ILE A 110 3.16 12.64 13.13
CA ILE A 110 2.00 13.50 12.83
C ILE A 110 0.98 13.45 13.97
N PHE A 111 0.61 12.27 14.47
CA PHE A 111 -0.47 12.13 15.46
C PHE A 111 -0.05 12.44 16.90
N TRP A 112 1.23 12.29 17.23
CA TRP A 112 1.77 12.52 18.58
C TRP A 112 1.36 13.86 19.22
N PRO A 113 1.54 15.03 18.56
CA PRO A 113 1.13 16.31 19.14
C PRO A 113 -0.39 16.39 19.38
N TYR A 114 -1.20 15.90 18.45
CA TYR A 114 -2.66 15.92 18.59
C TYR A 114 -3.18 15.01 19.70
N ILE A 115 -2.47 13.91 19.99
CA ILE A 115 -2.79 13.04 21.13
C ILE A 115 -2.46 13.75 22.43
N ILE A 116 -1.25 14.32 22.57
CA ILE A 116 -0.84 15.00 23.81
C ILE A 116 -1.68 16.24 24.10
N GLU A 117 -1.99 17.06 23.09
CA GLU A 117 -2.77 18.28 23.33
C GLU A 117 -4.23 18.02 23.72
N ARG A 118 -4.74 16.82 23.47
CA ARG A 118 -6.14 16.46 23.69
C ARG A 118 -6.37 15.60 24.94
N PHE A 119 -5.29 15.16 25.60
CA PHE A 119 -5.29 14.45 26.88
C PHE A 119 -4.63 15.29 27.97
#